data_AF-A0A0C2N468-F1
#
_entry.id   AF-A0A0C2N468-F1
#
_cell.length_a   1.000
_cell.length_b   1.000
_cell.length_c   1.000
_cell.angle_alpha   90.00
_cell.angle_beta   90.00
_cell.angle_gamma   90.00
#
_symmetry.space_group_name_H-M   'P 1'
#
loop_
_entity.id
_entity.type
_entity.pdbx_description
1 polymer ?
#
loop_
_entity_poly.entity_id
_entity_poly.type
_entity_poly.pdbx_seq_one_letter_code
_entity_poly.pdbx_strand_id
1 'polypeptide(L)'
;MFRAVLKGRGGDMDFKDGASGFMRIVENVGTSAYIQLQWDGFGSVQEFRFDQTGDFLANRNVHAGQGFLAVDGNVYGPVWGGYLSNWLNANFNNANQNVANQVNDVRNWTYQNFVNGIRLGGEMWQGSTNDSGGVVSLGGGEVLTGCQGVGGSDFNKAQWRKRGVQYLINGNWVQAGSL
;
A
#
# COMPACT_ATOMS: atom_id res chain seq x y z
N MET A 1 -15.03 31.67 48.58
CA MET A 1 -15.34 30.29 48.11
C MET A 1 -16.84 30.14 48.08
N PHE A 2 -17.42 29.81 46.93
CA PHE A 2 -18.83 29.42 46.85
C PHE A 2 -18.90 27.90 46.83
N ARG A 3 -19.56 27.30 47.84
CA ARG A 3 -19.69 25.86 48.00
C ARG A 3 -21.17 25.51 47.98
N ALA A 4 -21.55 24.52 47.16
CA ALA A 4 -22.88 23.94 47.15
C ALA A 4 -22.78 22.47 47.52
N VAL A 5 -23.61 22.03 48.47
CA VAL A 5 -23.67 20.64 48.93
C VAL A 5 -25.07 20.08 48.65
N LEU A 6 -25.15 18.86 48.14
CA LEU A 6 -26.43 18.16 48.08
C LEU A 6 -26.79 17.67 49.48
N LYS A 7 -27.81 18.29 50.08
CA LYS A 7 -28.30 17.93 51.41
C LYS A 7 -28.84 16.49 51.38
N GLY A 8 -28.23 15.60 52.18
CA GLY A 8 -28.73 14.25 52.46
C GLY A 8 -28.28 13.14 51.51
N ARG A 9 -27.11 13.23 50.82
CA ARG A 9 -26.61 12.15 49.94
C ARG A 9 -25.07 12.02 49.80
N GLY A 10 -24.38 11.37 50.75
CA GLY A 10 -23.03 10.72 50.65
C GLY A 10 -21.77 11.42 50.06
N GLY A 11 -20.76 11.88 50.85
CA GLY A 11 -19.35 12.09 50.42
C GLY A 11 -18.57 13.44 50.57
N ASP A 12 -18.02 13.75 51.75
CA ASP A 12 -16.57 14.02 51.92
C ASP A 12 -16.04 13.25 53.15
N MET A 13 -14.76 12.86 53.19
CA MET A 13 -14.21 11.87 54.14
C MET A 13 -14.24 12.30 55.62
N ASP A 14 -14.61 13.53 55.90
CA ASP A 14 -14.81 14.12 57.22
C ASP A 14 -16.29 14.30 57.59
N PHE A 15 -17.21 14.27 56.61
CA PHE A 15 -18.66 14.29 56.86
C PHE A 15 -19.37 13.21 56.04
N LYS A 16 -19.87 12.20 56.75
CA LYS A 16 -20.93 11.32 56.25
C LYS A 16 -22.04 12.21 55.64
N ASP A 17 -22.11 12.27 54.31
CA ASP A 17 -23.34 12.42 53.52
C ASP A 17 -23.54 13.61 52.50
N GLY A 18 -22.74 13.79 51.44
CA GLY A 18 -23.12 14.56 50.22
C GLY A 18 -22.18 14.40 49.00
N ALA A 19 -22.63 14.24 47.74
CA ALA A 19 -21.81 14.72 46.62
C ALA A 19 -21.74 16.25 46.72
N SER A 20 -20.54 16.80 46.68
CA SER A 20 -20.28 18.23 46.89
C SER A 20 -19.57 18.84 45.68
N GLY A 21 -19.89 20.11 45.43
CA GLY A 21 -19.27 20.88 44.37
C GLY A 21 -18.84 22.25 44.87
N PHE A 22 -17.68 22.71 44.43
CA PHE A 22 -17.30 24.10 44.69
C PHE A 22 -16.56 24.73 43.51
N MET A 23 -16.66 26.05 43.44
CA MET A 23 -15.91 26.89 42.53
C MET A 23 -14.91 27.72 43.34
N ARG A 24 -13.67 27.78 42.86
CA ARG A 24 -12.66 28.70 43.38
C ARG A 24 -11.93 29.41 42.25
N ILE A 25 -11.55 30.65 42.54
CA ILE A 25 -10.55 31.39 41.77
C ILE A 25 -9.27 31.34 42.61
N VAL A 26 -8.17 30.93 42.01
CA VAL A 26 -6.87 30.81 42.67
C VAL A 26 -5.88 31.69 41.94
N GLU A 27 -5.10 32.44 42.71
CA GLU A 27 -3.91 33.13 42.25
C GLU A 27 -2.73 32.66 43.09
N ASN A 28 -1.79 31.99 42.43
CA ASN A 28 -0.45 31.77 42.96
C ASN A 28 0.39 32.99 42.55
N VAL A 29 0.60 33.90 43.50
CA VAL A 29 1.23 35.21 43.27
C VAL A 29 2.51 35.06 42.46
N GLY A 30 2.58 35.76 41.32
CA GLY A 30 3.73 35.79 40.43
C GLY A 30 3.93 34.55 39.56
N THR A 31 3.03 33.56 39.57
CA THR A 31 3.20 32.29 38.83
C THR A 31 1.99 31.89 38.01
N SER A 32 0.80 31.73 38.61
CA SER A 32 -0.37 31.21 37.90
C SER A 32 -1.68 31.73 38.49
N ALA A 33 -2.65 32.05 37.64
CA ALA A 33 -4.04 32.23 38.05
C ALA A 33 -4.95 31.26 37.28
N TYR A 34 -5.96 30.74 37.96
CA TYR A 34 -6.92 29.83 37.35
C TYR A 34 -8.29 29.85 38.05
N ILE A 35 -9.31 29.47 37.29
CA ILE A 35 -10.64 29.16 37.81
C ILE A 35 -10.77 27.64 37.84
N GLN A 36 -11.28 27.09 38.94
CA GLN A 36 -11.47 25.66 39.10
C GLN A 36 -12.89 25.34 39.56
N LEU A 37 -13.46 24.31 38.93
CA LEU A 37 -14.65 23.59 39.38
C LEU A 37 -14.19 22.22 39.90
N GLN A 38 -14.53 21.90 41.14
CA GLN A 38 -14.23 20.62 41.75
C GLN A 38 -15.51 19.92 42.17
N TRP A 39 -15.58 18.62 41.87
CA TRP A 39 -16.64 17.73 42.29
C TRP A 39 -16.05 16.64 43.15
N ASP A 40 -16.52 16.51 44.38
CA ASP A 40 -16.25 15.36 45.25
C ASP A 40 -17.54 14.55 45.33
N GLY A 41 -17.51 13.32 44.83
CA GLY A 41 -18.70 12.48 44.83
C GLY A 41 -18.39 11.06 44.39
N PHE A 42 -19.16 10.11 44.94
CA PHE A 42 -19.10 8.69 44.55
C PHE A 42 -17.70 8.07 44.66
N GLY A 43 -16.90 8.50 45.64
CA GLY A 43 -15.59 7.94 45.93
C GLY A 43 -14.45 8.46 45.04
N SER A 44 -14.68 9.52 44.26
CA SER A 44 -13.60 10.21 43.53
C SER A 44 -13.80 11.72 43.52
N VAL A 45 -12.67 12.43 43.50
CA VAL A 45 -12.63 13.88 43.27
C VAL A 45 -12.23 14.10 41.82
N GLN A 46 -13.02 14.88 41.09
CA GLN A 46 -12.71 15.32 39.73
C GLN A 46 -12.58 16.84 39.69
N GLU A 47 -11.63 17.34 38.91
CA GLU A 47 -11.41 18.76 38.72
C GLU A 47 -11.45 19.17 37.25
N PHE A 48 -12.02 20.34 37.01
CA PHE A 48 -11.99 21.05 35.74
C PHE A 48 -11.32 22.41 36.00
N ARG A 49 -10.16 22.61 35.38
CA ARG A 49 -9.35 23.82 35.57
C ARG A 49 -9.28 24.61 34.28
N PHE A 50 -9.43 25.92 34.41
CA PHE A 50 -9.28 26.90 33.35
C PHE A 50 -8.14 27.83 33.77
N ASP A 51 -6.95 27.56 33.25
CA ASP A 51 -5.74 28.33 33.53
C ASP A 51 -5.66 29.60 32.68
N GLN A 52 -4.92 30.60 33.15
CA GLN A 52 -4.69 31.87 32.44
C GLN A 52 -3.81 31.74 31.17
N THR A 53 -3.45 30.54 30.75
CA THR A 53 -2.56 30.30 29.61
C THR A 53 -3.22 30.64 28.27
N GLY A 54 -4.56 30.71 28.23
CA GLY A 54 -5.34 30.98 27.02
C GLY A 54 -5.76 29.71 26.26
N ASP A 55 -5.23 28.55 26.66
CA ASP A 55 -5.58 27.25 26.08
C ASP A 55 -6.65 26.53 26.91
N PHE A 56 -7.44 25.68 26.26
CA PHE A 56 -8.28 24.69 26.93
C PHE A 56 -7.58 23.33 26.93
N LEU A 57 -7.11 22.89 28.10
CA LEU A 57 -6.46 21.60 28.27
C LEU A 57 -7.44 20.57 28.85
N ALA A 58 -7.60 19.45 28.15
CA ALA A 58 -8.34 18.29 28.64
C ALA A 58 -7.39 17.08 28.79
N ASN A 59 -7.23 16.58 30.02
CA ASN A 59 -6.36 15.43 30.31
C ASN A 59 -6.98 14.07 29.94
N ARG A 60 -8.18 14.10 29.35
CA ARG A 60 -8.96 12.93 28.92
C ARG A 60 -9.60 13.25 27.57
N ASN A 61 -10.34 12.29 27.03
CA ASN A 61 -11.06 12.46 25.78
C ASN A 61 -12.01 13.66 25.82
N VAL A 62 -12.08 14.40 24.73
CA VAL A 62 -13.06 15.49 24.54
C VAL A 62 -14.24 14.95 23.75
N HIS A 63 -15.38 14.79 24.40
CA HIS A 63 -16.57 14.19 23.81
C HIS A 63 -17.46 15.22 23.10
N ALA A 64 -17.95 14.87 21.92
CA ALA A 64 -18.94 15.60 21.14
C ALA A 64 -20.02 14.63 20.65
N GLY A 65 -21.08 14.48 21.44
CA GLY A 65 -22.10 13.45 21.21
C GLY A 65 -21.51 12.05 21.33
N GLN A 66 -21.69 11.22 20.31
CA GLN A 66 -21.15 9.85 20.24
C GLN A 66 -19.69 9.81 19.74
N GLY A 67 -19.14 10.94 19.27
CA GLY A 67 -17.75 11.06 18.86
C GLY A 67 -16.87 11.66 19.95
N PHE A 68 -15.55 11.48 19.84
CA PHE A 68 -14.60 12.13 20.73
C PHE A 68 -13.20 12.29 20.10
N LEU A 69 -12.48 13.32 20.54
CA LEU A 69 -11.02 13.41 20.39
C LEU A 69 -10.38 12.58 21.50
N ALA A 70 -9.57 11.61 21.13
CA ALA A 70 -8.87 10.72 22.05
C ALA A 70 -7.56 11.34 22.55
N VAL A 71 -7.07 10.87 23.70
CA VAL A 71 -5.81 11.36 24.31
C VAL A 71 -4.56 11.12 23.48
N ASP A 72 -4.60 10.19 22.52
CA ASP A 72 -3.51 9.90 21.57
C ASP A 72 -3.58 10.77 20.30
N GLY A 73 -4.52 11.71 20.23
CA GLY A 73 -4.77 12.57 19.06
C GLY A 73 -5.67 11.94 17.99
N ASN A 74 -6.17 10.72 18.22
CA ASN A 74 -7.09 10.08 17.30
C ASN A 74 -8.52 10.65 17.41
N VAL A 75 -9.31 10.48 16.36
CA VAL A 75 -10.71 10.91 16.35
C VAL A 75 -11.60 9.68 16.24
N TYR A 76 -12.47 9.47 17.21
CA TYR A 76 -13.47 8.41 17.19
C TYR A 76 -14.82 8.97 16.76
N GLY A 77 -15.55 8.24 15.91
CA GLY A 77 -16.94 8.56 15.65
C GLY A 77 -17.65 7.58 14.71
N PRO A 78 -19.00 7.58 14.69
CA PRO A 78 -19.80 6.73 13.81
C PRO A 78 -19.52 6.95 12.32
N VAL A 79 -19.19 8.18 11.92
CA VAL A 79 -18.86 8.52 10.52
C VAL A 79 -17.61 7.78 10.00
N TRP A 80 -16.71 7.37 10.90
CA TRP A 80 -15.53 6.57 10.57
C TRP A 80 -15.74 5.06 10.82
N GLY A 81 -16.88 4.66 11.38
CA GLY A 81 -17.10 3.30 11.87
C GLY A 81 -16.19 2.92 13.05
N GLY A 82 -15.69 3.91 13.80
CA GLY A 82 -14.68 3.72 14.85
C GLY A 82 -13.66 4.85 14.86
N TYR A 83 -12.37 4.50 14.89
CA TYR A 83 -11.27 5.47 14.83
C TYR A 83 -10.93 5.89 13.40
N LEU A 84 -10.69 7.19 13.20
CA LEU A 84 -10.27 7.80 11.94
C LEU A 84 -9.00 7.14 11.38
N SER A 85 -8.02 6.82 12.24
CA SER A 85 -6.79 6.15 11.80
C SER A 85 -7.04 4.80 11.13
N ASN A 86 -7.99 4.01 11.64
CA ASN A 86 -8.36 2.72 11.05
C ASN A 86 -9.05 2.93 9.70
N TRP A 87 -9.95 3.91 9.61
CA TRP A 87 -10.60 4.27 8.36
C TRP A 87 -9.60 4.72 7.29
N LEU A 88 -8.62 5.57 7.65
CA LEU A 88 -7.56 6.01 6.75
C LEU A 88 -6.69 4.83 6.28
N ASN A 89 -6.26 3.97 7.21
CA ASN A 89 -5.47 2.79 6.88
C ASN A 89 -6.20 1.85 5.91
N ALA A 90 -7.50 1.62 6.11
CA ALA A 90 -8.30 0.81 5.19
C ALA A 90 -8.36 1.43 3.78
N ASN A 91 -8.56 2.74 3.68
CA ASN A 91 -8.60 3.44 2.39
C ASN A 91 -7.25 3.41 1.67
N PHE A 92 -6.13 3.61 2.38
CA PHE A 92 -4.79 3.53 1.79
C PHE A 92 -4.47 2.12 1.30
N ASN A 93 -4.85 1.09 2.06
CA ASN A 93 -4.68 -0.29 1.62
C ASN A 93 -5.47 -0.59 0.35
N ASN A 94 -6.73 -0.13 0.26
CA ASN A 94 -7.54 -0.28 -0.95
C ASN A 94 -6.92 0.44 -2.16
N ALA A 95 -6.40 1.64 -1.97
CA ALA A 95 -5.71 2.38 -3.03
C ALA A 95 -4.47 1.63 -3.53
N ASN A 96 -3.64 1.12 -2.62
CA ASN A 96 -2.44 0.34 -2.96
C ASN A 96 -2.79 -0.95 -3.72
N GLN A 97 -3.85 -1.64 -3.33
CA GLN A 97 -4.33 -2.84 -4.05
C GLN A 97 -4.81 -2.51 -5.46
N ASN A 98 -5.55 -1.40 -5.63
CA ASN A 98 -6.00 -0.97 -6.95
C ASN A 98 -4.82 -0.66 -7.89
N VAL A 99 -3.78 0.02 -7.39
CA VAL A 99 -2.56 0.28 -8.16
C VAL A 99 -1.85 -1.01 -8.53
N ALA A 100 -1.71 -1.96 -7.58
CA ALA A 100 -1.08 -3.25 -7.85
C ALA A 100 -1.83 -4.06 -8.93
N ASN A 101 -3.16 -4.03 -8.90
CA ASN A 101 -4.01 -4.67 -9.92
C ASN A 101 -3.79 -4.04 -11.29
N GLN A 102 -3.82 -2.71 -11.39
CA GLN A 102 -3.58 -1.99 -12.64
C GLN A 102 -2.20 -2.29 -13.23
N VAL A 103 -1.15 -2.34 -12.40
CA VAL A 103 0.21 -2.70 -12.86
C VAL A 103 0.25 -4.12 -13.42
N ASN A 104 -0.43 -5.07 -12.78
CA ASN A 104 -0.52 -6.44 -13.27
C ASN A 104 -1.28 -6.54 -14.59
N ASP A 105 -2.39 -5.82 -14.73
CA ASP A 105 -3.19 -5.79 -15.95
C ASP A 105 -2.39 -5.24 -17.13
N VAL A 106 -1.70 -4.12 -16.93
CA VAL A 106 -0.81 -3.53 -17.95
C VAL A 106 0.30 -4.51 -18.32
N ARG A 107 0.97 -5.11 -17.33
CA ARG A 107 2.04 -6.08 -17.58
C ARG A 107 1.54 -7.28 -18.37
N ASN A 108 0.38 -7.83 -18.02
CA ASN A 108 -0.23 -8.96 -18.71
C ASN A 108 -0.61 -8.60 -20.15
N TRP A 109 -1.22 -7.43 -20.36
CA TRP A 109 -1.52 -6.92 -21.69
C TRP A 109 -0.25 -6.74 -22.53
N THR A 110 0.81 -6.18 -21.95
CA THR A 110 2.10 -6.04 -22.64
C THR A 110 2.68 -7.39 -23.06
N TYR A 111 2.71 -8.38 -22.15
CA TYR A 111 3.22 -9.72 -22.47
C TYR A 111 2.41 -10.44 -23.55
N GLN A 112 1.10 -10.19 -23.62
CA GLN A 112 0.23 -10.80 -24.63
C GLN A 112 0.39 -10.16 -26.00
N ASN A 113 0.61 -8.85 -26.07
CA ASN A 113 0.49 -8.08 -27.31
C ASN A 113 1.83 -7.66 -27.94
N PHE A 114 2.94 -7.73 -27.19
CA PHE A 114 4.25 -7.31 -27.69
C PHE A 114 5.27 -8.43 -27.63
N VAL A 115 6.23 -8.36 -28.55
CA VAL A 115 7.42 -9.21 -28.52
C VAL A 115 8.27 -8.83 -27.31
N ASN A 116 8.59 -9.81 -26.46
CA ASN A 116 9.38 -9.62 -25.25
C ASN A 116 10.75 -10.31 -25.31
N GLY A 117 11.08 -10.97 -26.44
CA GLY A 117 12.36 -11.62 -26.67
C GLY A 117 12.52 -12.09 -28.12
N ILE A 118 13.76 -12.17 -28.59
CA ILE A 118 14.11 -12.65 -29.93
C ILE A 118 15.28 -13.63 -29.81
N ARG A 119 15.26 -14.73 -30.56
CA ARG A 119 16.35 -15.71 -30.60
C ARG A 119 16.45 -16.41 -31.95
N LEU A 120 17.54 -17.15 -32.13
CA LEU A 120 17.62 -18.20 -33.14
C LEU A 120 17.12 -19.52 -32.53
N GLY A 121 16.31 -20.26 -33.29
CA GLY A 121 15.87 -21.61 -32.93
C GLY A 121 16.99 -22.65 -32.96
N GLY A 122 16.60 -23.92 -32.82
CA GLY A 122 17.50 -25.05 -32.99
C GLY A 122 18.15 -25.05 -34.38
N GLU A 123 19.41 -25.47 -34.45
CA GLU A 123 20.12 -25.65 -35.71
C GLU A 123 19.57 -26.81 -36.51
N MET A 124 19.35 -26.58 -37.80
CA MET A 124 18.90 -27.59 -38.75
C MET A 124 19.92 -27.73 -39.88
N TRP A 125 20.02 -28.95 -40.39
CA TRP A 125 20.91 -29.32 -41.48
C TRP A 125 20.10 -29.46 -42.77
N GLN A 126 20.55 -28.81 -43.83
CA GLN A 126 20.02 -28.99 -45.17
C GLN A 126 21.12 -29.56 -46.06
N GLY A 127 20.95 -30.81 -46.48
CA GLY A 127 21.87 -31.45 -47.43
C GLY A 127 21.80 -30.80 -48.80
N SER A 128 22.93 -30.68 -49.48
CA SER A 128 22.93 -30.42 -50.93
C SER A 128 22.20 -31.57 -51.62
N THR A 129 21.13 -31.25 -52.35
CA THR A 129 20.41 -32.20 -53.21
C THR A 129 20.97 -32.26 -54.63
N ASN A 130 22.02 -31.49 -54.94
CA ASN A 130 22.50 -31.32 -56.31
C ASN A 130 23.98 -31.67 -56.45
N ASP A 131 24.24 -32.78 -57.16
CA ASP A 131 25.48 -33.01 -57.91
C ASP A 131 25.51 -32.14 -59.21
N SER A 132 24.49 -31.30 -59.40
CA SER A 132 24.25 -30.49 -60.61
C SER A 132 23.54 -29.16 -60.27
N GLY A 133 24.33 -28.10 -60.05
CA GLY A 133 24.02 -26.66 -60.12
C GLY A 133 22.57 -26.15 -60.03
N GLY A 134 21.91 -26.28 -58.87
CA GLY A 134 20.61 -25.62 -58.60
C GLY A 134 20.62 -24.68 -57.39
N VAL A 135 19.60 -23.83 -57.30
CA VAL A 135 19.45 -22.81 -56.24
C VAL A 135 19.13 -23.48 -54.90
N VAL A 136 19.85 -23.09 -53.85
CA VAL A 136 19.53 -23.42 -52.46
C VAL A 136 18.66 -22.29 -51.89
N SER A 137 17.44 -22.61 -51.49
CA SER A 137 16.54 -21.68 -50.81
C SER A 137 16.36 -22.06 -49.34
N LEU A 138 16.22 -21.06 -48.49
CA LEU A 138 15.81 -21.20 -47.10
C LEU A 138 14.29 -21.18 -47.01
N GLY A 139 13.74 -21.81 -45.96
CA GLY A 139 12.34 -21.70 -45.60
C GLY A 139 12.01 -20.35 -44.97
N GLY A 140 10.72 -20.12 -44.74
CA GLY A 140 10.22 -18.85 -44.19
C GLY A 140 10.84 -18.50 -42.84
N GLY A 141 11.42 -17.29 -42.76
CA GLY A 141 12.07 -16.75 -41.56
C GLY A 141 13.32 -17.52 -41.11
N GLU A 142 13.90 -18.36 -41.97
CA GLU A 142 15.16 -19.03 -41.70
C GLU A 142 16.35 -18.17 -42.17
N VAL A 143 17.46 -18.27 -41.43
CA VAL A 143 18.74 -17.65 -41.77
C VAL A 143 19.83 -18.71 -41.89
N LEU A 144 20.78 -18.47 -42.82
CA LEU A 144 21.98 -19.29 -42.94
C LEU A 144 22.91 -18.97 -41.77
N THR A 145 23.39 -20.01 -41.09
CA THR A 145 24.23 -19.89 -39.88
C THR A 145 25.54 -20.65 -39.99
N GLY A 146 25.75 -21.41 -41.06
CA GLY A 146 27.03 -22.05 -41.37
C GLY A 146 26.96 -22.93 -42.60
N CYS A 147 28.12 -23.39 -43.05
CA CYS A 147 28.28 -24.36 -44.13
C CYS A 147 29.33 -25.39 -43.74
N GLN A 148 29.20 -26.61 -44.27
CA GLN A 148 30.12 -27.71 -44.01
C GLN A 148 30.32 -28.54 -45.28
N GLY A 149 31.56 -28.81 -45.66
CA GLY A 149 31.88 -29.76 -46.72
C GLY A 149 31.69 -31.21 -46.25
N VAL A 150 31.18 -32.08 -47.12
CA VAL A 150 30.92 -33.50 -46.87
C VAL A 150 31.61 -34.34 -47.93
N GLY A 151 32.90 -34.62 -47.73
CA GLY A 151 33.71 -35.42 -48.67
C GLY A 151 35.20 -35.05 -48.60
N GLY A 152 36.07 -35.93 -49.11
CA GLY A 152 37.53 -35.82 -48.98
C GLY A 152 38.25 -34.94 -50.01
N SER A 153 37.56 -34.48 -51.06
CA SER A 153 38.22 -33.72 -52.15
C SER A 153 37.34 -32.72 -52.90
N ASP A 154 36.00 -32.86 -52.89
CA ASP A 154 35.11 -31.97 -53.66
C ASP A 154 34.14 -31.21 -52.76
N PHE A 155 34.16 -29.87 -52.86
CA PHE A 155 33.14 -28.98 -52.27
C PHE A 155 31.74 -29.15 -52.90
N ASN A 156 31.59 -30.03 -53.91
CA ASN A 156 30.32 -30.34 -54.55
C ASN A 156 29.28 -31.00 -53.62
N LYS A 157 29.71 -31.49 -52.45
CA LYS A 157 28.83 -32.03 -51.42
C LYS A 157 28.85 -31.14 -50.18
N ALA A 158 28.19 -29.98 -50.24
CA ALA A 158 28.05 -29.08 -49.09
C ALA A 158 26.75 -29.36 -48.30
N GLN A 159 26.81 -29.21 -46.98
CA GLN A 159 25.66 -29.09 -46.10
C GLN A 159 25.56 -27.65 -45.61
N TRP A 160 24.33 -27.16 -45.50
CA TRP A 160 24.02 -25.82 -44.99
C TRP A 160 23.39 -25.95 -43.61
N ARG A 161 23.84 -25.12 -42.68
CA ARG A 161 23.25 -25.00 -41.34
C ARG A 161 22.34 -23.79 -41.34
N LYS A 162 21.08 -24.00 -40.99
CA LYS A 162 20.07 -22.94 -40.93
C LYS A 162 19.38 -22.92 -39.58
N ARG A 163 18.89 -21.75 -39.19
CA ARG A 163 18.10 -21.57 -37.96
C ARG A 163 16.92 -20.65 -38.26
N GLY A 164 15.75 -20.98 -37.72
CA GLY A 164 14.59 -20.09 -37.74
C GLY A 164 14.80 -18.92 -36.78
N VAL A 165 14.53 -17.70 -37.22
CA VAL A 165 14.36 -16.55 -36.31
C VAL A 165 13.07 -16.76 -35.55
N GLN A 166 13.13 -16.68 -34.22
CA GLN A 166 11.97 -16.82 -33.34
C GLN A 166 11.80 -15.56 -32.49
N TYR A 167 10.55 -15.19 -32.22
CA TYR A 167 10.20 -14.15 -31.26
C TYR A 167 9.28 -14.71 -30.19
N LEU A 168 9.41 -14.20 -28.96
CA LEU A 168 8.60 -14.58 -27.82
C LEU A 168 7.44 -13.60 -27.70
N ILE A 169 6.22 -14.13 -27.72
CA ILE A 169 4.99 -13.37 -27.50
C ILE A 169 4.01 -14.25 -26.73
N ASN A 170 3.34 -13.69 -25.73
CA ASN A 170 2.37 -14.39 -24.90
C ASN A 170 2.92 -15.73 -24.33
N GLY A 171 4.19 -15.72 -23.88
CA GLY A 171 4.87 -16.90 -23.34
C GLY A 171 5.26 -17.98 -24.36
N ASN A 172 5.01 -17.77 -25.65
CA ASN A 172 5.28 -18.74 -26.71
C ASN A 172 6.35 -18.24 -27.68
N TRP A 173 7.33 -19.10 -27.99
CA TRP A 173 8.29 -18.84 -29.05
C TRP A 173 7.65 -19.20 -30.40
N VAL A 174 7.47 -18.18 -31.24
CA VAL A 174 6.86 -18.30 -32.58
C VAL A 174 7.96 -18.11 -33.64
N GLN A 175 7.93 -18.90 -34.71
CA GLN A 175 8.85 -18.72 -35.84
C GLN A 175 8.39 -17.56 -36.73
N ALA A 176 9.34 -16.70 -37.11
CA ALA A 176 9.09 -15.59 -38.02
C ALA A 176 8.75 -16.08 -39.43
N GLY A 177 7.93 -15.31 -40.15
CA GLY A 177 7.73 -15.47 -41.59
C GLY A 177 8.78 -14.73 -42.42
N SER A 178 8.79 -14.97 -43.72
CA SER A 178 9.48 -14.14 -44.72
C SER A 178 8.47 -13.68 -45.78
N LEU A 179 8.59 -12.45 -46.25
CA LEU A 179 7.80 -11.88 -47.35
C LEU A 179 8.47 -12.11 -48.70
#